data_AF-A0A816WS49-F1
#
_entry.id   AF-A0A816WS49-F1
#
_cell.length_a   1.000
_cell.length_b   1.000
_cell.length_c   1.000
_cell.angle_alpha   90.00
_cell.angle_beta   90.00
_cell.angle_gamma   90.00
#
_symmetry.space_group_name_H-M   'P 1'
#
loop_
_entity.id
_entity.type
_entity.pdbx_description
1 polymer ?
#
loop_
_entity_poly.entity_id
_entity_poly.type
_entity_poly.pdbx_seq_one_letter_code
_entity_poly.pdbx_strand_id
1 'polypeptide(L)'
;RVEEYARTVNSWSRETLLRGISQFLKDDAFEWYCQLYYTNTTPVDWNQFVVQFLAQFHSPIRAAQQEQAWIECKQFESETINQFVIRLRSIWLEQKPDELESDFTKHLFCKMRSDMLTLMNSSRSSSLDEQRQRDMQKVKFAPQTNYVNHRSSFSSLVKSTYAPSLMDVTSRYRLPTRSSQLPTSIQSTSPRNPITCWRCYETGHYSNDCPANNDNNLRLHGEYHL
;
A
#
# COMPACT_ATOMS: atom_id res chain seq x y z
N ARG A 1 21.03 -9.01 5.52
CA ARG A 1 21.11 -8.03 6.62
C ARG A 1 21.67 -8.62 7.91
N VAL A 2 21.06 -9.65 8.53
CA VAL A 2 21.58 -10.26 9.79
C VAL A 2 22.98 -10.85 9.64
N GLU A 3 23.22 -11.65 8.59
CA GLU A 3 24.55 -12.26 8.36
C GLU A 3 25.64 -11.20 8.19
N GLU A 4 25.35 -10.14 7.45
CA GLU A 4 26.27 -9.04 7.22
C GLU A 4 26.57 -8.28 8.53
N TYR A 5 25.55 -7.93 9.30
CA TYR A 5 25.71 -7.29 10.61
C TYR A 5 26.55 -8.14 11.57
N ALA A 6 26.22 -9.43 11.72
CA ALA A 6 26.95 -10.31 12.61
C ALA A 6 28.42 -10.47 12.20
N ARG A 7 28.69 -10.48 10.88
CA ARG A 7 30.05 -10.54 10.35
C ARG A 7 30.82 -9.24 10.57
N THR A 8 30.22 -8.08 10.32
CA THR A 8 30.92 -6.79 10.38
C THR A 8 31.07 -6.27 11.81
N VAL A 9 30.04 -6.41 12.65
CA VAL A 9 30.03 -5.85 14.01
C VAL A 9 30.61 -6.83 15.01
N ASN A 10 30.24 -8.10 14.93
CA ASN A 10 30.62 -9.10 15.93
C ASN A 10 31.75 -10.03 15.44
N SER A 11 32.16 -9.95 14.17
CA SER A 11 33.13 -10.87 13.56
C SER A 11 32.73 -12.35 13.71
N TRP A 12 31.42 -12.64 13.73
CA TRP A 12 30.93 -14.00 13.89
C TRP A 12 31.17 -14.83 12.63
N SER A 13 31.69 -16.04 12.81
CA SER A 13 31.69 -17.08 11.77
C SER A 13 30.26 -17.55 11.50
N ARG A 14 30.02 -18.19 10.35
CA ARG A 14 28.70 -18.77 10.02
C ARG A 14 28.22 -19.79 11.06
N GLU A 15 29.14 -20.56 11.63
CA GLU A 15 28.82 -21.51 12.70
C GLU A 15 28.41 -20.78 13.98
N THR A 16 29.15 -19.74 14.38
CA THR A 16 28.81 -18.93 15.56
C THR A 16 27.47 -18.23 15.36
N LEU A 17 27.23 -17.70 14.15
CA LEU A 17 25.97 -17.09 13.77
C LEU A 17 24.80 -18.08 13.87
N LEU A 18 24.97 -19.31 13.37
CA LEU A 18 23.92 -20.33 13.49
C LEU A 18 23.57 -20.63 14.95
N ARG A 19 24.57 -20.73 15.83
CA ARG A 19 24.35 -20.94 17.27
C ARG A 19 23.73 -19.73 17.98
N GLY A 20 24.00 -18.53 17.48
CA GLY A 20 23.52 -17.26 18.05
C GLY A 20 22.29 -16.66 17.37
N ILE A 21 21.73 -17.31 16.35
CA ILE A 21 20.70 -16.71 15.49
C ILE A 21 19.41 -16.36 16.24
N SER A 22 19.10 -17.12 17.29
CA SER A 22 17.97 -16.89 18.19
C SER A 22 17.92 -15.47 18.75
N GLN A 23 19.07 -14.80 18.92
CA GLN A 23 19.14 -13.43 19.43
C GLN A 23 18.58 -12.38 18.45
N PHE A 24 18.50 -12.73 17.15
CA PHE A 24 18.00 -11.85 16.09
C PHE A 24 16.57 -12.18 15.67
N LEU A 25 16.06 -13.34 16.04
CA LEU A 25 14.71 -13.77 15.71
C LEU A 25 13.72 -13.18 16.74
N LYS A 26 12.53 -12.84 16.27
CA LYS A 26 11.43 -12.31 17.09
C LYS A 26 10.13 -13.01 16.73
N ASP A 27 9.18 -13.01 17.66
CA ASP A 27 7.80 -13.46 17.45
C ASP A 27 7.75 -14.85 16.79
N ASP A 28 6.91 -15.01 15.75
CA ASP A 28 6.72 -16.26 15.01
C ASP A 28 8.03 -16.86 14.48
N ALA A 29 9.01 -16.02 14.13
CA ALA A 29 10.30 -16.49 13.63
C ALA A 29 11.13 -17.17 14.72
N PHE A 30 11.08 -16.64 15.95
CA PHE A 30 11.76 -17.25 17.09
C PHE A 30 11.04 -18.52 17.56
N GLU A 31 9.71 -18.50 17.60
CA GLU A 31 8.92 -19.69 17.95
C GLU A 31 9.16 -20.83 16.97
N TRP A 32 9.11 -20.56 15.66
CA TRP A 32 9.45 -21.54 14.62
C TRP A 32 10.86 -22.11 14.81
N TYR A 33 11.85 -21.27 15.13
CA TYR A 33 13.21 -21.75 15.36
C TYR A 33 13.30 -22.68 16.57
N CYS A 34 12.56 -22.37 17.65
CA CYS A 34 12.46 -23.27 18.81
C CYS A 34 11.83 -24.62 18.44
N GLN A 35 10.85 -24.65 17.53
CA GLN A 35 10.21 -25.89 17.08
C GLN A 35 11.19 -26.83 16.35
N LEU A 36 12.19 -26.30 15.63
CA LEU A 36 13.19 -27.12 14.93
C LEU A 36 13.99 -28.04 15.85
N TYR A 37 14.13 -27.69 17.13
CA TYR A 37 14.79 -28.54 18.12
C TYR A 37 13.92 -29.74 18.53
N TYR A 38 12.60 -29.58 18.54
CA TYR A 38 11.69 -30.67 18.90
C TYR A 38 11.44 -31.63 17.75
N THR A 39 11.53 -31.16 16.50
CA THR A 39 11.26 -31.97 15.29
C THR A 39 12.49 -32.69 14.74
N ASN A 40 13.66 -32.59 15.38
CA ASN A 40 14.95 -33.10 14.87
C ASN A 40 15.30 -32.59 13.46
N THR A 41 14.76 -31.43 13.05
CA THR A 41 15.05 -30.80 11.75
C THR A 41 16.04 -29.64 11.88
N THR A 42 16.85 -29.65 12.95
CA THR A 42 17.80 -28.58 13.23
C THR A 42 18.82 -28.47 12.10
N PRO A 43 19.00 -27.28 11.51
CA PRO A 43 19.94 -27.10 10.42
C PRO A 43 21.39 -27.33 10.89
N VAL A 44 22.15 -28.06 10.09
CA VAL A 44 23.56 -28.42 10.32
C VAL A 44 24.49 -27.25 10.03
N ASP A 45 24.12 -26.42 9.06
CA ASP A 45 24.88 -25.23 8.69
C ASP A 45 23.98 -24.02 8.40
N TRP A 46 24.62 -22.86 8.23
CA TRP A 46 23.94 -21.61 7.97
C TRP A 46 23.13 -21.60 6.67
N ASN A 47 23.61 -22.27 5.62
CA ASN A 47 22.90 -22.29 4.34
C ASN A 47 21.61 -23.12 4.45
N GLN A 48 21.66 -24.25 5.14
CA GLN A 48 20.47 -25.06 5.41
C GLN A 48 19.46 -24.29 6.25
N PHE A 49 19.91 -23.54 7.27
CA PHE A 49 19.04 -22.65 8.04
C PHE A 49 18.37 -21.63 7.12
N VAL A 50 19.13 -20.93 6.27
CA VAL A 50 18.59 -19.91 5.35
C VAL A 50 17.55 -20.52 4.41
N VAL A 51 17.82 -21.69 3.81
CA VAL A 51 16.87 -22.37 2.92
C VAL A 51 15.59 -22.72 3.65
N GLN A 52 15.67 -23.32 4.84
CA GLN A 52 14.48 -23.67 5.63
C GLN A 52 13.72 -22.42 6.10
N PHE A 53 14.43 -21.38 6.52
CA PHE A 53 13.85 -20.12 6.95
C PHE A 53 13.09 -19.45 5.80
N LEU A 54 13.70 -19.38 4.61
CA LEU A 54 13.05 -18.83 3.42
C LEU A 54 11.88 -19.69 2.97
N ALA A 55 11.98 -21.02 3.03
CA ALA A 55 10.87 -21.90 2.71
C ALA A 55 9.66 -21.68 3.64
N GLN A 56 9.92 -21.43 4.92
CA GLN A 56 8.87 -21.15 5.91
C GLN A 56 8.29 -19.75 5.74
N PHE A 57 9.13 -18.73 5.69
CA PHE A 57 8.71 -17.32 5.81
C PHE A 57 8.53 -16.62 4.46
N HIS A 58 9.04 -17.18 3.37
CA HIS A 58 8.85 -16.69 1.99
C HIS A 58 8.32 -17.79 1.06
N SER A 59 7.45 -18.66 1.58
CA SER A 59 6.76 -19.67 0.77
C SER A 59 5.99 -19.01 -0.39
N PRO A 60 5.96 -19.63 -1.59
CA PRO A 60 5.10 -19.17 -2.70
C PRO A 60 3.64 -18.96 -2.29
N ILE A 61 3.15 -19.77 -1.35
CA ILE A 61 1.78 -19.63 -0.82
C ILE A 61 1.62 -18.29 -0.09
N ARG A 62 2.59 -17.92 0.75
CA ARG A 62 2.56 -16.64 1.47
C ARG A 62 2.68 -15.47 0.49
N ALA A 63 3.54 -15.58 -0.52
CA ALA A 63 3.65 -14.57 -1.57
C ALA A 63 2.31 -14.34 -2.29
N ALA A 64 1.62 -15.43 -2.68
CA ALA A 64 0.30 -15.36 -3.29
C ALA A 64 -0.76 -14.76 -2.34
N GLN A 65 -0.73 -15.12 -1.06
CA GLN A 65 -1.63 -14.53 -0.05
C GLN A 65 -1.38 -13.04 0.14
N GLN A 66 -0.11 -12.62 0.18
CA GLN A 66 0.26 -11.22 0.24
C GLN A 66 -0.27 -10.49 -1.00
N GLU A 67 0.01 -10.99 -2.21
CA GLU A 67 -0.49 -10.39 -3.45
C GLU A 67 -2.02 -10.23 -3.44
N GLN A 68 -2.74 -11.25 -2.99
CA GLN A 68 -4.20 -11.17 -2.82
C GLN A 68 -4.60 -10.07 -1.82
N ALA A 69 -3.95 -10.02 -0.66
CA ALA A 69 -4.20 -8.99 0.34
C ALA A 69 -3.94 -7.58 -0.21
N TRP A 70 -2.92 -7.41 -1.07
CA TRP A 70 -2.67 -6.15 -1.76
C TRP A 70 -3.77 -5.80 -2.75
N ILE A 71 -4.20 -6.75 -3.59
CA ILE A 71 -5.28 -6.56 -4.56
C ILE A 71 -6.57 -6.12 -3.86
N GLU A 72 -6.92 -6.81 -2.78
CA GLU A 72 -8.14 -6.58 -2.00
C GLU A 72 -8.06 -5.37 -1.07
N CYS A 73 -6.86 -4.88 -0.74
CA CYS A 73 -6.68 -3.75 0.15
C CYS A 73 -7.29 -2.47 -0.44
N LYS A 74 -8.51 -2.16 -0.02
CA LYS A 74 -9.23 -0.91 -0.25
C LYS A 74 -9.59 -0.30 1.11
N GLN A 75 -9.79 1.02 1.16
CA GLN A 75 -10.24 1.69 2.37
C GLN A 75 -11.70 1.29 2.67
N PHE A 76 -11.97 0.85 3.90
CA PHE A 76 -13.33 0.49 4.32
C PHE A 76 -14.20 1.72 4.62
N GLU A 77 -15.52 1.52 4.66
CA GLU A 77 -16.43 2.64 4.86
C GLU A 77 -16.28 3.32 6.24
N SER A 78 -16.01 2.51 7.25
CA SER A 78 -15.83 2.90 8.65
C SER A 78 -14.38 3.22 9.03
N GLU A 79 -13.42 3.03 8.11
CA GLU A 79 -12.00 3.15 8.40
C GLU A 79 -11.51 4.59 8.22
N THR A 80 -10.86 5.12 9.24
CA THR A 80 -10.24 6.45 9.15
C THR A 80 -9.06 6.44 8.18
N ILE A 81 -8.74 7.61 7.60
CA ILE A 81 -7.61 7.74 6.66
C ILE A 81 -6.30 7.25 7.29
N ASN A 82 -6.04 7.59 8.56
CA ASN A 82 -4.81 7.18 9.25
C ASN A 82 -4.72 5.66 9.43
N GLN A 83 -5.80 5.00 9.82
CA GLN A 83 -5.84 3.54 9.94
C GLN A 83 -5.57 2.87 8.59
N PHE A 84 -6.22 3.37 7.54
CA PHE A 84 -6.02 2.88 6.18
C PHE A 84 -4.57 3.05 5.70
N VAL A 85 -3.98 4.24 5.91
CA VAL A 85 -2.59 4.52 5.52
C VAL A 85 -1.62 3.59 6.23
N ILE A 86 -1.79 3.35 7.54
CA ILE A 86 -0.94 2.44 8.31
C ILE A 86 -1.04 1.01 7.74
N ARG A 87 -2.26 0.53 7.52
CA ARG A 87 -2.52 -0.82 7.00
C ARG A 87 -1.95 -1.00 5.59
N LEU A 88 -2.24 -0.08 4.68
CA LEU A 88 -1.74 -0.11 3.31
C LEU A 88 -0.20 -0.04 3.27
N ARG A 89 0.40 0.79 4.13
CA ARG A 89 1.86 0.94 4.23
C ARG A 89 2.54 -0.34 4.71
N SER A 90 1.93 -1.03 5.68
CA SER A 90 2.45 -2.33 6.15
C SER A 90 2.51 -3.35 5.02
N ILE A 91 1.44 -3.47 4.23
CA ILE A 91 1.38 -4.40 3.09
C ILE A 91 2.37 -3.97 1.99
N TRP A 92 2.45 -2.67 1.70
CA TRP A 92 3.34 -2.11 0.68
C TRP A 92 4.82 -2.37 1.00
N LEU A 93 5.26 -2.15 2.24
CA LEU A 93 6.66 -2.38 2.65
C LEU A 93 7.07 -3.85 2.53
N GLU A 94 6.14 -4.78 2.74
CA GLU A 94 6.40 -6.21 2.59
C GLU A 94 6.51 -6.62 1.12
N GLN A 95 5.68 -6.07 0.24
CA GLN A 95 5.62 -6.51 -1.16
C GLN A 95 6.55 -5.76 -2.09
N LYS A 96 6.79 -4.49 -1.83
CA LYS A 96 7.51 -3.57 -2.71
C LYS A 96 8.68 -2.91 -1.98
N PRO A 97 9.65 -3.69 -1.46
CA PRO A 97 10.75 -3.16 -0.67
C PRO A 97 11.66 -2.19 -1.43
N ASP A 98 11.62 -2.24 -2.77
CA ASP A 98 12.45 -1.41 -3.66
C ASP A 98 11.73 -0.15 -4.17
N GLU A 99 10.43 0.01 -3.89
CA GLU A 99 9.68 1.20 -4.28
C GLU A 99 9.92 2.36 -3.31
N LEU A 100 9.81 3.60 -3.80
CA LEU A 100 10.04 4.81 -2.99
C LEU A 100 8.71 5.32 -2.38
N GLU A 101 8.81 6.22 -1.40
CA GLU A 101 7.64 6.87 -0.76
C GLU A 101 6.72 7.58 -1.78
N SER A 102 7.31 8.09 -2.87
CA SER A 102 6.54 8.67 -3.99
C SER A 102 5.64 7.65 -4.68
N ASP A 103 6.06 6.39 -4.75
CA ASP A 103 5.27 5.31 -5.36
C ASP A 103 4.18 4.84 -4.39
N PHE A 104 4.49 4.78 -3.09
CA PHE A 104 3.47 4.57 -2.05
C PHE A 104 2.32 5.58 -2.17
N THR A 105 2.65 6.86 -2.41
CA THR A 105 1.64 7.92 -2.57
C THR A 105 0.72 7.65 -3.76
N LYS A 106 1.24 7.14 -4.88
CA LYS A 106 0.42 6.75 -6.05
C LYS A 106 -0.52 5.62 -5.69
N HIS A 107 -0.02 4.58 -5.02
CA HIS A 107 -0.85 3.45 -4.58
C HIS A 107 -1.93 3.88 -3.59
N LEU A 108 -1.59 4.77 -2.65
CA LEU A 108 -2.54 5.32 -1.69
C LEU A 108 -3.73 5.95 -2.39
N PHE A 109 -3.50 6.82 -3.37
CA PHE A 109 -4.58 7.46 -4.11
C PHE A 109 -5.41 6.46 -4.94
N CYS A 110 -4.81 5.43 -5.51
CA CYS A 110 -5.54 4.39 -6.26
C CYS A 110 -6.38 3.47 -5.38
N LYS A 111 -6.00 3.26 -4.12
CA LYS A 111 -6.66 2.32 -3.19
C LYS A 111 -7.65 2.98 -2.23
N MET A 112 -7.55 4.29 -2.07
CA MET A 112 -8.44 5.08 -1.22
C MET A 112 -9.81 5.28 -1.89
N ARG A 113 -10.85 5.50 -1.08
CA ARG A 113 -12.20 5.71 -1.61
C ARG A 113 -12.32 7.01 -2.41
N SER A 114 -13.20 7.01 -3.41
CA SER A 114 -13.41 8.15 -4.31
C SER A 114 -13.99 9.38 -3.61
N ASP A 115 -14.88 9.23 -2.65
CA ASP A 115 -15.45 10.33 -1.88
C ASP A 115 -14.39 11.06 -1.03
N MET A 116 -13.45 10.32 -0.45
CA MET A 116 -12.31 10.89 0.25
C MET A 116 -11.35 11.63 -0.70
N LEU A 117 -11.13 11.09 -1.91
CA LEU A 117 -10.37 11.77 -2.96
C LEU A 117 -11.03 13.10 -3.35
N THR A 118 -12.35 13.10 -3.54
CA THR A 118 -13.11 14.31 -3.85
C THR A 118 -12.94 15.35 -2.75
N LEU A 119 -13.11 14.96 -1.48
CA LEU A 119 -12.97 15.86 -0.33
C LEU A 119 -11.60 16.56 -0.29
N MET A 120 -10.52 15.80 -0.51
CA MET A 120 -9.15 16.33 -0.49
C MET A 120 -8.85 17.23 -1.69
N ASN A 121 -9.41 16.91 -2.87
CA ASN A 121 -9.23 17.72 -4.06
C ASN A 121 -10.07 19.01 -4.03
N SER A 122 -11.28 18.95 -3.46
CA SER A 122 -12.16 20.12 -3.29
C SER A 122 -11.54 21.21 -2.42
N SER A 123 -10.72 20.84 -1.44
CA SER A 123 -10.01 21.81 -0.58
C SER A 123 -8.89 22.56 -1.31
N ARG A 124 -8.39 22.04 -2.45
CA ARG A 124 -7.35 22.68 -3.25
C ARG A 124 -7.91 23.61 -4.32
N SER A 125 -9.10 23.32 -4.86
CA SER A 125 -9.72 24.10 -5.93
C SER A 125 -10.49 25.34 -5.46
N SER A 126 -10.99 25.35 -4.21
CA SER A 126 -11.75 26.49 -3.64
C SER A 126 -10.87 27.61 -3.04
N SER A 127 -9.53 27.46 -3.05
CA SER A 127 -8.65 28.31 -2.24
C SER A 127 -7.91 29.44 -2.98
N LEU A 128 -7.97 29.55 -4.31
CA LEU A 128 -7.23 30.62 -5.02
C LEU A 128 -8.09 31.43 -5.98
N ASP A 129 -8.90 30.80 -6.83
CA ASP A 129 -9.79 31.54 -7.73
C ASP A 129 -11.03 32.08 -7.01
N GLU A 130 -11.57 31.34 -6.05
CA GLU A 130 -12.67 31.79 -5.19
C GLU A 130 -12.22 32.91 -4.23
N GLN A 131 -10.95 32.86 -3.79
CA GLN A 131 -10.33 33.92 -2.99
C GLN A 131 -10.06 35.16 -3.85
N ARG A 132 -9.53 35.00 -5.08
CA ARG A 132 -9.39 36.11 -6.04
C ARG A 132 -10.71 36.74 -6.42
N GLN A 133 -11.79 35.96 -6.57
CA GLN A 133 -13.13 36.48 -6.84
C GLN A 133 -13.72 37.23 -5.64
N ARG A 134 -13.51 36.74 -4.41
CA ARG A 134 -13.86 37.49 -3.19
C ARG A 134 -13.06 38.79 -3.05
N ASP A 135 -11.78 38.76 -3.38
CA ASP A 135 -10.91 39.94 -3.32
C ASP A 135 -11.25 40.94 -4.44
N MET A 136 -11.62 40.49 -5.64
CA MET A 136 -12.14 41.36 -6.71
C MET A 136 -13.49 42.00 -6.37
N GLN A 137 -14.37 41.31 -5.64
CA GLN A 137 -15.65 41.88 -5.21
C GLN A 137 -15.49 42.90 -4.05
N LYS A 138 -14.42 42.81 -3.25
CA LYS A 138 -14.13 43.75 -2.16
C LYS A 138 -13.53 45.09 -2.59
N VAL A 139 -13.11 45.25 -3.86
CA VAL A 139 -12.56 46.53 -4.36
C VAL A 139 -13.63 47.64 -4.49
N LYS A 140 -14.92 47.34 -4.31
CA LYS A 140 -15.99 48.35 -4.48
C LYS A 140 -16.58 48.95 -3.20
N PHE A 141 -16.29 48.45 -1.99
CA PHE A 141 -16.83 49.06 -0.76
C PHE A 141 -15.90 48.94 0.47
N ALA A 142 -15.22 50.05 0.76
CA ALA A 142 -14.91 50.60 2.10
C ALA A 142 -13.80 49.93 2.97
N PRO A 143 -13.42 50.52 4.13
CA PRO A 143 -12.10 51.10 4.39
C PRO A 143 -11.20 50.24 5.30
N GLN A 144 -9.94 50.67 5.39
CA GLN A 144 -8.86 50.14 6.21
C GLN A 144 -9.30 49.74 7.64
N THR A 145 -9.14 48.46 8.00
CA THR A 145 -8.73 48.08 9.35
C THR A 145 -7.83 46.84 9.31
N ASN A 146 -6.78 46.89 10.14
CA ASN A 146 -5.73 45.89 10.29
C ASN A 146 -6.27 44.56 10.81
N TYR A 147 -5.93 43.45 10.12
CA TYR A 147 -6.01 42.11 10.69
C TYR A 147 -4.66 41.41 10.55
N VAL A 148 -4.12 41.01 11.69
CA VAL A 148 -2.88 40.28 11.85
C VAL A 148 -3.08 38.85 11.34
N ASN A 149 -2.21 38.43 10.41
CA ASN A 149 -2.15 37.07 9.88
C ASN A 149 -1.68 36.08 10.96
N HIS A 150 -2.54 35.15 11.37
CA HIS A 150 -2.10 33.88 11.97
C HIS A 150 -2.11 32.79 10.90
N ARG A 151 -0.91 32.52 10.38
CA ARG A 151 -0.62 31.45 9.42
C ARG A 151 -0.45 30.13 10.17
N SER A 152 -1.45 29.26 10.19
CA SER A 152 -1.30 27.88 10.67
C SER A 152 -0.74 27.00 9.56
N SER A 153 0.58 26.77 9.61
CA SER A 153 1.28 25.82 8.74
C SER A 153 1.00 24.38 9.19
N PHE A 154 0.19 23.64 8.44
CA PHE A 154 0.10 22.18 8.56
C PHE A 154 1.14 21.52 7.65
N SER A 155 2.41 21.58 8.07
CA SER A 155 3.53 20.88 7.42
C SER A 155 4.42 20.19 8.45
N SER A 156 3.79 19.47 9.38
CA SER A 156 4.49 18.67 10.38
C SER A 156 3.57 17.61 10.99
N LEU A 157 3.27 16.56 10.22
CA LEU A 157 2.61 15.37 10.77
C LEU A 157 3.07 14.10 10.06
N VAL A 158 4.38 13.88 10.04
CA VAL A 158 4.99 12.54 9.93
C VAL A 158 6.42 12.60 10.49
N LYS A 159 6.55 12.87 11.80
CA LYS A 159 7.75 12.53 12.58
C LYS A 159 7.35 12.21 14.03
N SER A 160 7.96 11.15 14.55
CA SER A 160 8.09 10.72 15.96
C SER A 160 7.04 9.73 16.48
N THR A 161 7.36 8.44 16.65
CA THR A 161 8.00 7.69 17.76
C THR A 161 7.00 7.18 18.82
N TYR A 162 6.81 5.85 18.94
CA TYR A 162 7.06 5.02 20.14
C TYR A 162 6.28 3.67 20.14
N ALA A 163 7.03 2.65 20.56
CA ALA A 163 6.75 1.32 21.14
C ALA A 163 5.34 0.69 21.15
N PRO A 164 5.22 -0.63 20.88
CA PRO A 164 3.96 -1.36 20.98
C PRO A 164 3.74 -1.95 22.40
N SER A 165 2.52 -1.80 22.92
CA SER A 165 2.00 -2.59 24.04
C SER A 165 1.04 -3.65 23.51
N LEU A 166 1.35 -4.90 23.87
CA LEU A 166 0.56 -6.12 23.71
C LEU A 166 -0.92 -5.94 24.07
N MET A 167 -1.81 -6.41 23.19
CA MET A 167 -3.04 -7.11 23.58
C MET A 167 -3.35 -8.24 22.60
N ASP A 168 -3.57 -9.40 23.21
CA ASP A 168 -3.91 -10.72 22.72
C ASP A 168 -5.34 -10.76 22.17
N VAL A 169 -5.54 -11.26 20.94
CA VAL A 169 -6.84 -11.72 20.45
C VAL A 169 -6.64 -12.95 19.57
N THR A 170 -6.57 -14.11 20.21
CA THR A 170 -6.83 -15.39 19.54
C THR A 170 -8.33 -15.74 19.60
N SER A 171 -8.83 -16.18 18.44
CA SER A 171 -9.93 -17.14 18.28
C SER A 171 -11.38 -16.65 18.45
N ARG A 172 -12.12 -16.63 17.33
CA ARG A 172 -13.17 -17.63 17.02
C ARG A 172 -14.04 -17.15 15.84
N TYR A 173 -13.77 -17.64 14.63
CA TYR A 173 -14.79 -17.69 13.59
C TYR A 173 -15.18 -19.15 13.33
N ARG A 174 -16.41 -19.48 13.75
CA ARG A 174 -17.17 -20.65 13.27
C ARG A 174 -17.69 -20.33 11.87
N LEU A 175 -17.44 -21.22 10.93
CA LEU A 175 -18.13 -21.27 9.64
C LEU A 175 -19.55 -21.84 9.83
N PRO A 176 -20.52 -21.33 9.06
CA PRO A 176 -21.62 -22.14 8.57
C PRO A 176 -21.59 -22.25 7.05
N THR A 177 -21.68 -23.50 6.60
CA THR A 177 -22.01 -23.95 5.25
C THR A 177 -23.50 -23.76 4.95
N ARG A 178 -23.87 -23.20 3.78
CA ARG A 178 -25.00 -23.65 2.92
C ARG A 178 -25.06 -22.80 1.62
N SER A 179 -24.76 -23.38 0.47
CA SER A 179 -25.69 -23.84 -0.59
C SER A 179 -26.49 -22.76 -1.34
N SER A 180 -26.14 -22.63 -2.62
CA SER A 180 -26.99 -22.53 -3.82
C SER A 180 -28.12 -21.50 -3.86
N GLN A 181 -28.04 -20.54 -4.81
CA GLN A 181 -28.94 -20.42 -5.98
C GLN A 181 -28.63 -19.14 -6.78
N LEU A 182 -28.57 -19.27 -8.12
CA LEU A 182 -28.67 -18.19 -9.10
C LEU A 182 -30.10 -17.61 -9.08
N PRO A 183 -30.27 -16.31 -9.41
CA PRO A 183 -30.91 -16.01 -10.71
C PRO A 183 -30.41 -14.77 -11.46
N THR A 184 -30.38 -14.97 -12.77
CA THR A 184 -30.65 -14.14 -13.96
C THR A 184 -30.91 -12.62 -13.86
N SER A 185 -30.19 -11.89 -14.74
CA SER A 185 -30.57 -10.71 -15.54
C SER A 185 -31.51 -9.65 -14.94
N ILE A 186 -30.93 -8.51 -14.58
CA ILE A 186 -31.64 -7.21 -14.58
C ILE A 186 -30.76 -6.19 -15.29
N GLN A 187 -31.24 -5.70 -16.44
CA GLN A 187 -30.75 -4.49 -17.09
C GLN A 187 -31.10 -3.30 -16.20
N SER A 188 -30.12 -2.77 -15.48
CA SER A 188 -30.25 -1.59 -14.64
C SER A 188 -29.55 -0.40 -15.30
N THR A 189 -30.35 0.53 -15.83
CA THR A 189 -29.94 1.89 -16.15
C THR A 189 -29.70 2.65 -14.86
N SER A 190 -28.53 2.45 -14.25
CA SER A 190 -28.01 3.27 -13.16
C SER A 190 -27.03 4.29 -13.75
N PRO A 191 -26.87 5.52 -13.20
CA PRO A 191 -25.87 6.45 -13.66
C PRO A 191 -24.50 5.82 -13.40
N ARG A 192 -23.90 5.24 -14.44
CA ARG A 192 -22.63 4.54 -14.32
C ARG A 192 -21.58 5.56 -13.91
N ASN A 193 -20.94 5.32 -12.77
CA ASN A 193 -19.68 5.97 -12.45
C ASN A 193 -18.78 5.90 -13.70
N PRO A 194 -18.16 7.01 -14.12
CA PRO A 194 -17.36 7.03 -15.34
C PRO A 194 -16.24 6.01 -15.17
N ILE A 195 -16.23 4.99 -16.02
CA ILE A 195 -15.20 3.98 -16.00
C ILE A 195 -13.87 4.59 -16.44
N THR A 196 -12.84 4.41 -15.62
CA THR A 196 -11.47 4.83 -15.90
C THR A 196 -10.67 3.67 -16.48
N CYS A 197 -10.02 3.90 -17.62
CA CYS A 197 -9.13 2.93 -18.26
C CYS A 197 -7.86 2.74 -17.42
N TRP A 198 -7.46 1.48 -17.17
CA TRP A 198 -6.26 1.19 -16.36
C TRP A 198 -4.95 1.40 -17.13
N ARG A 199 -5.03 1.63 -18.45
CA ARG A 199 -3.86 1.81 -19.31
C ARG A 199 -3.49 3.29 -19.50
N CYS A 200 -4.47 4.14 -19.83
CA CYS A 200 -4.24 5.57 -20.07
C CYS A 200 -4.81 6.49 -18.98
N TYR A 201 -5.58 5.94 -18.03
CA TYR A 201 -6.22 6.68 -16.94
C TYR A 201 -7.29 7.71 -17.37
N GLU A 202 -7.71 7.69 -18.63
CA GLU A 202 -8.84 8.49 -19.12
C GLU A 202 -10.19 7.80 -18.84
N THR A 203 -11.26 8.59 -18.73
CA THR A 203 -12.63 8.09 -18.51
C THR A 203 -13.36 7.81 -19.83
N GLY A 204 -14.24 6.80 -19.83
CA GLY A 204 -15.18 6.55 -20.94
C GLY A 204 -14.93 5.27 -21.74
N HIS A 205 -13.88 4.50 -21.43
CA HIS A 205 -13.58 3.22 -22.08
C HIS A 205 -12.92 2.21 -21.13
N TYR A 206 -13.00 0.92 -21.47
CA TYR A 206 -12.27 -0.15 -20.77
C TYR A 206 -10.85 -0.29 -21.34
N SER A 207 -9.93 -0.92 -20.59
CA SER A 207 -8.53 -1.14 -21.04
C SER A 207 -8.40 -1.88 -22.38
N ASN A 208 -9.40 -2.68 -22.76
CA ASN A 208 -9.45 -3.39 -24.05
C ASN A 208 -9.79 -2.46 -25.22
N ASP A 209 -10.55 -1.41 -24.98
CA ASP A 209 -11.00 -0.42 -25.97
C ASP A 209 -10.15 0.87 -25.90
N CYS A 210 -8.96 0.78 -25.31
CA CYS A 210 -8.09 1.93 -25.16
C CYS A 210 -7.52 2.36 -26.52
N PRO A 211 -7.70 3.63 -26.94
CA PRO A 211 -7.18 4.10 -28.22
C PRO A 211 -5.64 4.00 -28.29
N ALA A 212 -4.95 4.12 -27.15
CA ALA A 212 -3.52 3.90 -27.03
C ALA A 212 -3.08 2.43 -27.29
N ASN A 213 -4.02 1.49 -27.43
CA ASN A 213 -3.71 0.11 -27.82
C ASN A 213 -3.38 0.00 -29.32
N ASN A 214 -3.84 0.94 -30.15
CA ASN A 214 -3.57 0.96 -31.59
C ASN A 214 -2.32 1.78 -31.99
N ASP A 215 -1.86 2.70 -31.13
CA ASP A 215 -0.72 3.57 -31.46
C ASP A 215 0.63 2.84 -31.47
N ASN A 216 0.72 1.63 -30.89
CA ASN A 216 1.92 0.80 -31.00
C ASN A 216 2.05 0.07 -32.35
N ASN A 217 1.04 0.12 -33.22
CA ASN A 217 1.08 -0.55 -34.54
C ASN A 217 1.22 0.42 -35.74
N LEU A 218 1.22 1.74 -35.50
CA LEU A 218 1.30 2.77 -36.56
C LEU A 218 2.65 3.48 -36.66
N ARG A 219 3.67 3.04 -35.90
CA ARG A 219 5.04 3.58 -35.99
C ARG A 219 6.04 2.71 -36.77
N LEU A 220 5.60 1.64 -37.43
CA LEU A 220 6.48 0.74 -38.20
C LEU A 220 6.19 0.66 -39.71
N HIS A 221 5.31 1.49 -40.26
CA HIS A 221 5.15 1.58 -41.72
C HIS A 221 5.03 3.02 -42.19
N GLY A 222 6.14 3.53 -42.73
CA GLY A 222 6.12 4.68 -43.65
C GLY A 222 7.28 5.64 -43.45
N GLU A 223 8.40 5.39 -44.13
CA GLU A 223 9.14 6.40 -44.92
C GLU A 223 10.40 5.77 -45.54
N TYR A 224 10.22 5.13 -46.70
CA TYR A 224 11.25 5.06 -47.74
C TYR A 224 10.64 5.62 -49.01
N HIS A 225 10.94 6.89 -49.30
CA HIS A 225 10.76 7.49 -50.61
C HIS A 225 11.95 8.41 -50.89
N LEU A 226 12.91 7.87 -51.64
CA LEU A 226 13.73 8.58 -52.63
C LEU A 226 13.93 7.60 -53.79
#